data_AF-A0A1Y4RYQ4-F1
#
_entry.id   AF-A0A1Y4RYQ4-F1
#
_cell.length_a   1.000
_cell.length_b   1.000
_cell.length_c   1.000
_cell.angle_alpha   90.00
_cell.angle_beta   90.00
_cell.angle_gamma   90.00
#
_symmetry.space_group_name_H-M   'P 1'
#
loop_
_entity.id
_entity.type
_entity.pdbx_description
1 polymer ?
#
loop_
_entity_poly.entity_id
_entity_poly.type
_entity_poly.pdbx_seq_one_letter_code
_entity_poly.pdbx_strand_id
1 'polypeptide(L)'
;MLRLTANKTKLYTLVQKYVDNLPPMRSGTRFIKYPRTPDYALEWITPKWDKAHAFFSTCMGRPLLSIEIKDGETGKTVSREVYNLDLQDLRDRGMVERFVTAAERRRLERGGDNGGLSPAT
;
A
#
# COMPACT_ATOMS: atom_id res chain seq x y z
N MET A 1 12.92 -7.58 -1.72
CA MET A 1 12.06 -6.44 -1.29
C MET A 1 10.67 -6.90 -0.82
N LEU A 2 9.97 -6.06 -0.06
CA LEU A 2 8.54 -6.23 0.24
C LEU A 2 7.72 -5.38 -0.73
N ARG A 3 6.58 -5.89 -1.16
CA ARG A 3 5.64 -5.19 -2.03
C ARG A 3 4.26 -5.21 -1.41
N LEU A 4 3.60 -4.06 -1.39
CA LEU A 4 2.22 -3.98 -0.93
C LEU A 4 1.28 -4.66 -1.92
N THR A 5 0.30 -5.35 -1.38
CA THR A 5 -0.82 -5.90 -2.12
C THR A 5 -2.11 -5.49 -1.42
N ALA A 6 -3.04 -4.92 -2.14
CA ALA A 6 -4.34 -4.59 -1.57
C ALA A 6 -5.44 -4.79 -2.62
N ASN A 7 -6.59 -5.22 -2.12
CA ASN A 7 -7.86 -5.12 -2.81
C ASN A 7 -8.77 -4.18 -2.00
N LYS A 8 -9.92 -3.85 -2.57
CA LYS A 8 -10.89 -2.94 -1.93
C LYS A 8 -11.23 -3.37 -0.50
N THR A 9 -11.53 -4.66 -0.28
CA THR A 9 -11.91 -5.18 1.04
C THR A 9 -10.83 -5.03 2.09
N LYS A 10 -9.59 -5.40 1.75
CA LYS A 10 -8.45 -5.31 2.67
C LYS A 10 -8.15 -3.86 3.05
N LEU A 11 -8.10 -2.97 2.06
CA LEU A 11 -7.85 -1.55 2.31
C LEU A 11 -9.01 -0.90 3.08
N TYR A 12 -10.25 -1.23 2.76
CA TYR A 12 -11.43 -0.77 3.51
C TYR A 12 -11.34 -1.16 4.98
N THR A 13 -11.06 -2.43 5.27
CA THR A 13 -10.94 -2.94 6.64
C THR A 13 -9.76 -2.29 7.40
N LEU A 14 -8.67 -1.97 6.69
CA LEU A 14 -7.55 -1.24 7.26
C LEU A 14 -7.93 0.20 7.63
N VAL A 15 -8.60 0.92 6.73
CA VAL A 15 -9.05 2.31 6.95
C VAL A 15 -10.09 2.38 8.07
N GLN A 16 -10.98 1.38 8.17
CA GLN A 16 -12.01 1.31 9.21
C GLN A 16 -11.45 1.28 10.64
N LYS A 17 -10.18 0.90 10.83
CA LYS A 17 -9.52 1.00 12.15
C LYS A 17 -9.29 2.44 12.62
N TYR A 18 -9.24 3.39 11.68
CA TYR A 18 -8.83 4.78 11.93
C TYR A 18 -9.93 5.80 11.65
N VAL A 19 -11.00 5.38 10.97
CA VAL A 19 -12.10 6.26 10.54
C VAL A 19 -13.41 5.74 11.09
N ASP A 20 -13.97 6.50 12.02
CA ASP A 20 -15.34 6.29 12.48
C ASP A 20 -16.34 6.60 11.37
N ASN A 21 -17.42 5.82 11.30
CA ASN A 21 -18.51 6.01 10.33
C ASN A 21 -18.07 5.97 8.86
N LEU A 22 -17.07 5.16 8.51
CA LEU A 22 -16.69 4.94 7.12
C LEU A 22 -17.91 4.47 6.29
N PRO A 23 -18.23 5.11 5.15
CA PRO A 23 -19.40 4.75 4.36
C PRO A 23 -19.39 3.29 3.90
N PRO A 24 -20.54 2.73 3.49
CA PRO A 24 -20.61 1.35 3.02
C PRO A 24 -19.63 1.08 1.87
N MET A 25 -18.86 -0.01 1.96
CA MET A 25 -17.78 -0.31 1.01
C MET A 25 -18.23 -0.31 -0.46
N ARG A 26 -19.41 -0.86 -0.79
CA ARG A 26 -19.83 -1.01 -2.19
C ARG A 26 -20.22 0.31 -2.84
N SER A 27 -21.02 1.13 -2.17
CA SER A 27 -21.63 2.34 -2.74
C SER A 27 -20.96 3.64 -2.29
N GLY A 28 -20.36 3.68 -1.09
CA GLY A 28 -19.86 4.90 -0.47
C GLY A 28 -18.34 5.07 -0.54
N THR A 29 -17.60 4.12 -1.11
CA THR A 29 -16.15 4.21 -1.23
C THR A 29 -15.66 3.86 -2.63
N ARG A 30 -14.58 4.50 -3.06
CA ARG A 30 -13.90 4.25 -4.33
C ARG A 30 -12.49 3.73 -4.08
N PHE A 31 -12.19 2.55 -4.60
CA PHE A 31 -10.85 1.98 -4.52
C PHE A 31 -10.05 2.35 -5.77
N ILE A 32 -8.82 2.78 -5.56
CA ILE A 32 -7.88 3.17 -6.60
C ILE A 32 -6.62 2.34 -6.44
N LYS A 33 -6.16 1.77 -7.56
CA LYS A 33 -4.84 1.15 -7.67
C LYS A 33 -4.02 2.03 -8.60
N TYR A 34 -2.91 2.55 -8.12
CA TYR A 34 -2.08 3.42 -8.94
C TYR A 34 -1.31 2.60 -10.00
N PRO A 35 -1.24 3.08 -11.25
CA PRO A 35 -0.42 2.43 -12.27
C PRO A 35 1.05 2.48 -11.88
N ARG A 36 1.80 1.42 -12.19
CA ARG A 36 3.28 1.34 -12.11
C ARG A 36 3.87 1.38 -10.70
N THR A 37 3.11 1.76 -9.68
CA THR A 37 3.52 1.66 -8.27
C THR A 37 2.61 0.70 -7.49
N PRO A 38 3.10 0.03 -6.43
CA PRO A 38 2.27 -0.79 -5.56
C PRO A 38 1.50 0.07 -4.54
N ASP A 39 0.99 1.23 -4.97
CA ASP A 39 0.26 2.15 -4.12
C ASP A 39 -1.23 2.03 -4.37
N TYR A 40 -2.00 2.25 -3.31
CA TYR A 40 -3.44 2.11 -3.32
C TYR A 40 -4.09 3.29 -2.63
N ALA A 41 -5.31 3.63 -3.02
CA ALA A 41 -6.10 4.59 -2.28
C ALA A 41 -7.54 4.12 -2.10
N LEU A 42 -8.16 4.67 -1.06
CA LEU A 42 -9.58 4.58 -0.81
C LEU A 42 -10.11 6.00 -0.63
N GLU A 43 -11.14 6.36 -1.40
CA GLU A 43 -11.77 7.66 -1.33
C GLU A 43 -13.23 7.53 -0.92
N TRP A 44 -13.72 8.51 -0.17
CA TRP A 44 -15.13 8.60 0.21
C TRP A 44 -15.52 10.06 0.48
N ILE A 45 -16.82 10.29 0.64
CA ILE A 45 -17.38 11.57 1.08
C ILE A 45 -17.74 11.45 2.55
N THR A 46 -17.31 12.40 3.36
CA THR A 46 -17.65 12.43 4.80
C THR A 46 -19.11 12.87 4.99
N PRO A 47 -19.71 12.67 6.17
CA PRO A 47 -21.04 13.21 6.47
C PRO A 47 -21.14 14.75 6.34
N LYS A 48 -20.01 15.46 6.41
CA LYS A 48 -19.91 16.91 6.23
C LYS A 48 -19.73 17.32 4.77
N TRP A 49 -19.87 16.38 3.82
CA TRP A 49 -19.64 16.60 2.39
C TRP A 49 -18.19 16.91 2.01
N ASP A 50 -17.23 16.60 2.89
CA ASP A 50 -15.80 16.71 2.61
C ASP A 50 -15.29 15.53 1.79
N LYS A 51 -14.21 15.75 1.05
CA LYS A 51 -13.53 14.70 0.28
C LYS A 51 -12.44 14.07 1.13
N ALA A 52 -12.62 12.81 1.47
CA ALA A 52 -11.62 12.03 2.18
C ALA A 52 -10.84 11.12 1.23
N HIS A 53 -9.52 11.04 1.44
CA HIS A 53 -8.59 10.27 0.64
C HIS A 53 -7.59 9.55 1.57
N ALA A 54 -7.71 8.23 1.65
CA ALA A 54 -6.74 7.38 2.33
C ALA A 54 -5.75 6.82 1.33
N PHE A 55 -4.49 7.20 1.43
CA PHE A 55 -3.37 6.77 0.59
C PHE A 55 -2.52 5.74 1.33
N PHE A 56 -2.40 4.53 0.76
CA PHE A 56 -1.64 3.41 1.29
C PHE A 56 -0.45 3.13 0.37
N SER A 57 0.76 3.35 0.91
CA SER A 57 2.01 3.29 0.16
C SER A 57 3.18 2.86 1.04
N THR A 58 4.34 2.63 0.45
CA THR A 58 5.61 2.45 1.16
C THR A 58 6.50 3.67 0.99
N CYS A 59 6.91 4.29 2.09
CA CYS A 59 7.94 5.33 2.08
C CYS A 59 9.21 4.77 2.75
N MET A 60 10.35 4.87 2.07
CA MET A 60 11.65 4.36 2.57
C MET A 60 11.58 2.90 3.07
N GLY A 61 10.81 2.06 2.39
CA GLY A 61 10.62 0.65 2.74
C GLY A 61 9.68 0.37 3.92
N ARG A 62 9.05 1.41 4.48
CA ARG A 62 8.06 1.29 5.57
C ARG A 62 6.65 1.55 5.05
N PRO A 63 5.69 0.66 5.32
CA PRO A 63 4.30 0.85 4.91
C PRO A 63 3.64 1.94 5.77
N LEU A 64 2.87 2.80 5.13
CA LEU A 64 2.11 3.86 5.78
C LEU A 64 0.71 4.01 5.19
N LEU A 65 -0.20 4.50 6.02
CA LEU A 65 -1.52 4.97 5.61
C LEU A 65 -1.62 6.46 5.94
N SER A 66 -1.76 7.30 4.92
CA SER A 66 -2.08 8.72 5.10
C SER A 66 -3.57 8.92 4.85
N ILE A 67 -4.30 9.50 5.79
CA ILE A 67 -5.71 9.87 5.60
C ILE A 67 -5.77 11.39 5.55
N GLU A 68 -6.19 11.92 4.41
CA GLU A 68 -6.36 13.36 4.18
C GLU A 68 -7.85 13.65 3.98
N ILE A 69 -8.34 14.70 4.64
CA ILE A 69 -9.70 15.22 4.42
C ILE A 69 -9.55 16.64 3.86
N LYS A 70 -10.20 16.88 2.73
CA LYS A 70 -10.29 18.18 2.08
C LYS A 70 -11.71 18.69 2.16
N ASP A 71 -11.83 19.95 2.53
CA ASP A 71 -13.08 20.67 2.57
C ASP A 71 -13.79 20.57 1.20
N GLY A 72 -15.07 20.21 1.23
CA GLY A 72 -15.85 19.91 0.03
C GLY A 72 -15.97 21.09 -0.94
N GLU A 73 -16.04 22.31 -0.41
CA GLU A 73 -16.30 23.55 -1.16
C GLU A 73 -15.00 24.21 -1.62
N THR A 74 -14.06 24.40 -0.70
CA THR A 74 -12.81 25.15 -0.93
C THR A 74 -11.68 24.25 -1.43
N GLY A 75 -11.78 22.93 -1.22
CA GLY A 75 -10.72 21.97 -1.55
C GLY A 75 -9.48 22.07 -0.65
N LYS A 76 -9.51 22.89 0.41
CA LYS A 76 -8.39 23.04 1.35
C LYS A 76 -8.31 21.81 2.26
N THR A 77 -7.10 21.39 2.60
CA THR A 77 -6.91 20.31 3.58
C THR A 77 -7.36 20.77 4.95
N VAL A 78 -8.37 20.12 5.51
CA VAL A 78 -8.91 20.36 6.86
C VAL A 78 -8.28 19.43 7.90
N SER A 79 -7.89 18.23 7.49
CA SER A 79 -7.18 17.29 8.36
C SER A 79 -6.26 16.39 7.55
N ARG A 80 -5.16 15.99 8.18
CA ARG A 80 -4.26 14.97 7.66
C ARG A 80 -3.62 14.20 8.81
N GLU A 81 -3.79 12.89 8.80
CA GLU A 81 -3.13 11.98 9.72
C GLU A 81 -2.33 10.94 8.96
N VAL A 82 -1.20 10.51 9.53
CA VAL A 82 -0.31 9.52 8.93
C VAL A 82 -0.01 8.44 9.96
N TYR A 83 -0.34 7.20 9.62
CA TYR A 83 -0.14 6.04 10.46
C TYR A 83 0.99 5.19 9.90
N ASN A 84 1.99 4.93 10.73
CA ASN A 84 2.98 3.90 10.47
C ASN A 84 2.32 2.54 10.70
N LEU A 85 2.44 1.65 9.73
CA LEU A 85 1.81 0.35 9.81
C LEU A 85 2.82 -0.71 10.22
N ASP A 86 2.40 -1.60 11.10
CA ASP A 86 3.21 -2.75 11.47
C ASP A 86 3.29 -3.76 10.31
N LEU A 87 4.51 -4.22 10.03
CA LEU A 87 4.75 -5.14 8.92
C LEU A 87 4.18 -6.54 9.19
N GLN A 88 4.09 -6.96 10.45
CA GLN A 88 3.54 -8.26 10.80
C GLN A 88 2.01 -8.24 10.67
N ASP A 89 1.32 -7.21 11.17
CA ASP A 89 -0.15 -7.05 10.98
C ASP A 89 -0.51 -7.04 9.48
N LEU A 90 0.29 -6.38 8.63
CA LEU A 90 0.05 -6.39 7.19
C LEU A 90 0.31 -7.75 6.54
N ARG A 91 1.26 -8.54 7.04
CA ARG A 91 1.47 -9.92 6.58
C ARG A 91 0.30 -10.82 6.97
N ASP A 92 -0.19 -10.69 8.20
CA ASP A 92 -1.31 -11.49 8.70
C ASP A 92 -2.61 -11.16 7.94
N ARG A 93 -2.75 -9.93 7.45
CA ARG A 93 -3.82 -9.50 6.52
C ARG A 93 -3.59 -9.92 5.07
N GLY A 94 -2.44 -10.50 4.76
CA GLY A 94 -2.01 -10.82 3.40
C GLY A 94 -1.92 -9.58 2.50
N MET A 95 -1.50 -8.44 3.05
CA MET A 95 -1.33 -7.16 2.33
C MET A 95 0.12 -6.89 1.91
N VAL A 96 1.01 -7.86 2.08
CA VAL A 96 2.43 -7.77 1.72
C VAL A 96 2.88 -9.07 1.09
N GLU A 97 3.62 -8.98 -0.02
CA GLU A 97 4.29 -10.10 -0.67
C GLU A 97 5.81 -9.88 -0.69
N ARG A 98 6.59 -10.97 -0.66
CA ARG A 98 8.02 -10.91 -0.97
C ARG A 98 8.17 -10.85 -2.48
N PHE A 99 8.93 -9.87 -2.96
CA PHE A 99 9.26 -9.73 -4.37
C PHE A 99 10.78 -9.56 -4.53
N VAL A 100 11.33 -10.26 -5.52
CA VAL A 100 12.73 -10.13 -5.93
C VAL A 100 12.77 -9.16 -7.11
N THR A 101 13.49 -8.06 -6.93
CA THR A 101 13.69 -7.08 -8.02
C THR A 101 14.41 -7.72 -9.19
N ALA A 102 14.21 -7.18 -10.41
CA ALA A 102 14.95 -7.65 -11.57
C ALA A 102 16.47 -7.55 -11.38
N ALA A 103 16.94 -6.53 -10.63
CA ALA A 103 18.35 -6.38 -10.29
C ALA A 103 18.84 -7.47 -9.31
N GLU A 104 18.06 -7.77 -8.26
CA GLU A 104 18.37 -8.87 -7.33
C GLU A 104 18.36 -10.23 -8.05
N ARG A 105 17.41 -10.46 -8.95
CA ARG A 105 17.34 -11.69 -9.76
C ARG A 105 18.60 -11.86 -10.61
N ARG A 106 19.02 -10.82 -11.35
CA ARG A 106 20.25 -10.86 -12.15
C ARG A 106 21.52 -11.08 -11.31
N ARG A 107 21.57 -10.59 -10.06
CA ARG A 107 22.70 -10.84 -9.16
C ARG A 107 22.75 -12.30 -8.73
N LEU A 108 21.60 -12.89 -8.38
CA LEU A 108 21.50 -14.29 -8.00
C LEU A 108 21.90 -15.21 -9.16
N GLU A 109 21.45 -14.91 -10.39
CA GLU A 109 21.81 -15.67 -11.60
C GLU A 109 23.31 -15.61 -11.91
N ARG A 110 23.98 -14.48 -11.64
CA ARG A 110 25.44 -14.33 -11.84
C ARG A 110 26.29 -14.95 -10.72
N GLY A 111 25.73 -15.13 -9.54
CA GLY A 111 26.43 -15.72 -8.39
C GLY A 111 26.47 -17.25 -8.38
N GLY A 112 25.67 -17.91 -9.24
CA GLY A 112 25.61 -19.37 -9.36
C GLY A 112 26.72 -20.00 -10.20
N ASP A 113 27.58 -19.20 -10.85
CA ASP A 113 28.54 -19.65 -11.87
C ASP A 113 30.00 -19.65 -11.35
N ASN A 114 30.20 -20.04 -10.09
CA ASN A 114 31.55 -20.20 -9.48
C ASN A 114 31.73 -21.63 -8.94
N GLY A 115 31.56 -22.64 -9.79
CA GLY A 115 31.69 -24.03 -9.38
C GLY A 115 31.79 -25.01 -10.55
N GLY A 116 32.77 -24.83 -11.42
CA GLY A 116 32.99 -25.72 -12.57
C GLY A 116 34.43 -25.72 -13.06
N LEU A 117 35.41 -25.90 -12.16
CA LEU A 117 36.75 -26.31 -12.58
C LEU A 117 36.68 -27.79 -12.99
N SER A 118 36.57 -28.04 -14.29
CA SER A 118 36.81 -29.38 -14.86
C SER A 118 38.25 -29.80 -14.58
N PRO A 119 38.51 -31.02 -14.08
CA PRO A 119 39.87 -31.53 -13.99
C PRO A 119 40.36 -31.84 -15.41
N ALA A 120 41.44 -31.20 -15.82
CA ALA A 120 42.16 -31.56 -17.04
C ALA A 120 42.75 -32.96 -16.86
N THR A 121 42.40 -33.87 -17.76
CA THR A 121 43.08 -35.17 -17.97
C THR A 121 44.04 -35.02 -19.14
#